data_AF-A0A484M4Y2-F1
#
_entry.id   AF-A0A484M4Y2-F1
#
_cell.length_a   1.000
_cell.length_b   1.000
_cell.length_c   1.000
_cell.angle_alpha   90.00
_cell.angle_beta   90.00
_cell.angle_gamma   90.00
#
_symmetry.space_group_name_H-M   'P 1'
#
loop_
_entity.id
_entity.type
_entity.pdbx_description
1 polymer ?
#
loop_
_entity_poly.entity_id
_entity_poly.type
_entity_poly.pdbx_seq_one_letter_code
_entity_poly.pdbx_strand_id
1 'polypeptide(L)'
;MWLCLRRLKEDGKEGSELGQYLYERYNHDLELRVSKAGVNLLLSKWMKELEKIFYGNIVAYDAAILPEAKPDELQNVIWRNVFSDDGTLTPNDPALLPVQAMSRYVHRETKCLSLTDKAAVFSGNFMFTSLEEKPVGFASK
;
A
#
# COMPACT_ATOMS: atom_id res chain seq x y z
N MET A 1 3.71 2.25 -1.11
CA MET A 1 4.85 1.95 -0.22
C MET A 1 4.93 0.46 0.11
N TRP A 2 3.98 -0.12 0.86
CA TRP A 2 4.01 -1.55 1.23
C TRP A 2 4.23 -2.49 0.04
N LEU A 3 3.47 -2.34 -1.07
CA LEU A 3 3.66 -3.14 -2.28
C LEU A 3 5.10 -3.13 -2.83
N CYS A 4 5.75 -1.96 -2.81
CA CYS A 4 7.14 -1.83 -3.25
C CYS A 4 8.10 -2.53 -2.30
N LEU A 5 7.94 -2.33 -0.98
CA LEU A 5 8.79 -2.96 0.03
C LEU A 5 8.66 -4.49 -0.02
N ARG A 6 7.44 -5.00 -0.19
CA ARG A 6 7.18 -6.43 -0.35
C ARG A 6 7.90 -6.97 -1.59
N ARG A 7 7.73 -6.34 -2.75
CA ARG A 7 8.37 -6.77 -3.99
C ARG A 7 9.90 -6.74 -3.89
N LEU A 8 10.46 -5.68 -3.29
CA LEU A 8 11.91 -5.55 -3.09
C LEU A 8 12.45 -6.65 -2.15
N LYS A 9 11.72 -7.01 -1.10
CA LYS A 9 12.13 -8.09 -0.18
C LYS A 9 12.32 -9.43 -0.88
N GLU A 10 11.61 -9.70 -1.97
CA GLU A 10 11.73 -10.92 -2.77
C GLU A 10 13.10 -11.01 -3.49
N ASP A 11 13.80 -9.89 -3.73
CA ASP A 11 15.15 -9.83 -4.31
C ASP A 11 16.27 -10.00 -3.27
N GLY A 12 15.94 -10.48 -2.06
CA GLY A 12 16.91 -10.82 -1.02
C GLY A 12 17.60 -9.62 -0.39
N LYS A 13 18.91 -9.72 -0.17
CA LYS A 13 19.69 -8.72 0.57
C LYS A 13 19.70 -7.36 -0.12
N GLU A 14 20.02 -7.33 -1.42
CA GLU A 14 20.06 -6.08 -2.19
C GLU A 14 18.71 -5.37 -2.21
N GLY A 15 17.63 -6.13 -2.38
CA GLY A 15 16.28 -5.57 -2.35
C GLY A 15 15.89 -5.07 -0.96
N SER A 16 16.33 -5.74 0.11
CA SER A 16 16.13 -5.27 1.48
C SER A 16 16.88 -3.96 1.76
N GLU A 17 18.11 -3.82 1.26
CA GLU A 17 18.90 -2.58 1.38
C GLU A 17 18.24 -1.41 0.62
N LEU A 18 17.80 -1.64 -0.62
CA LEU A 18 17.07 -0.65 -1.39
C LEU A 18 15.71 -0.31 -0.75
N GLY A 19 15.02 -1.30 -0.19
CA GLY A 19 13.77 -1.13 0.55
C GLY A 19 13.94 -0.26 1.78
N GLN A 20 15.04 -0.44 2.54
CA GLN A 20 15.38 0.39 3.67
C GLN A 20 15.61 1.85 3.25
N TYR A 21 16.39 2.08 2.19
CA TYR A 21 16.61 3.42 1.64
C TYR A 21 15.30 4.10 1.22
N LEU A 22 14.42 3.36 0.54
CA LEU A 22 13.10 3.85 0.13
C LEU A 22 12.23 4.21 1.34
N TYR A 23 12.24 3.38 2.38
CA TYR A 23 11.49 3.62 3.60
C TYR A 23 11.99 4.86 4.35
N GLU A 24 13.30 5.05 4.46
CA GLU A 24 13.89 6.24 5.10
C GLU A 24 13.46 7.52 4.37
N ARG A 25 13.48 7.51 3.03
CA ARG A 25 13.04 8.66 2.23
C ARG A 25 11.55 8.96 2.39
N TYR A 26 10.73 7.91 2.49
CA TYR A 26 9.30 8.02 2.78
C TYR A 26 9.05 8.56 4.19
N ASN A 27 9.79 8.07 5.19
CA ASN A 27 9.62 8.49 6.58
C ASN A 27 9.99 9.96 6.76
N HIS A 28 11.05 10.42 6.07
CA HIS A 28 11.40 11.84 6.06
C HIS A 28 10.30 12.71 5.39
N ASP A 29 9.71 12.25 4.28
CA ASP A 29 8.56 12.95 3.68
C ASP A 29 7.35 13.01 4.61
N LEU A 30 7.05 11.90 5.28
CA LEU A 30 5.99 11.79 6.27
C LEU A 30 6.20 12.79 7.41
N GLU A 31 7.41 12.85 7.98
CA GLU A 31 7.78 13.80 9.04
C GLU A 31 7.53 15.25 8.60
N LEU A 32 7.97 15.62 7.38
CA LEU A 32 7.74 16.95 6.83
C LEU A 32 6.25 17.27 6.66
N ARG A 33 5.43 16.30 6.21
CA ARG A 33 3.98 16.48 6.08
C ARG A 33 3.27 16.61 7.43
N VAL A 34 3.68 15.82 8.43
CA VAL A 34 3.16 15.88 9.80
C VAL A 34 3.46 17.23 10.44
N SER A 35 4.70 17.73 10.32
CA SER A 35 5.07 19.06 10.83
C SER A 35 4.27 20.17 10.11
N LYS A 36 4.14 20.09 8.78
CA LYS A 36 3.32 21.05 7.99
C LYS A 36 1.84 21.03 8.37
N ALA A 37 1.31 19.89 8.82
CA ALA A 37 -0.06 19.77 9.33
C ALA A 37 -0.24 20.37 10.74
N GLY A 38 0.81 20.94 11.33
CA GLY A 38 0.76 21.63 12.62
C GLY A 38 1.16 20.76 13.82
N VAL A 39 1.55 19.50 13.59
CA VAL A 39 2.03 18.61 14.66
C VAL A 39 3.52 18.87 14.90
N ASN A 40 3.81 19.91 15.70
CA ASN A 40 5.18 20.29 16.03
C ASN A 40 5.59 19.87 17.46
N LEU A 41 4.62 19.82 18.38
CA LEU A 41 4.85 19.31 19.73
C LEU A 41 4.85 17.77 19.72
N LEU A 42 5.80 17.16 20.42
CA LEU A 42 5.93 15.70 20.53
C LEU A 42 6.05 15.00 19.17
N LEU A 43 6.59 15.66 18.14
CA LEU A 43 6.75 15.09 16.80
C LEU A 43 7.40 13.70 16.85
N SER A 44 8.49 13.52 17.61
CA SER A 44 9.15 12.22 17.75
C SER A 44 8.25 11.13 18.36
N LYS A 45 7.31 11.49 19.23
CA LYS A 45 6.32 10.54 19.78
C LYS A 45 5.33 10.12 18.70
N TRP A 46 4.78 11.09 17.98
CA TRP A 46 3.86 10.85 16.87
C TRP A 46 4.50 10.02 15.76
N MET A 47 5.75 10.30 15.40
CA MET A 47 6.48 9.52 14.40
C MET A 47 6.65 8.05 14.83
N LYS A 48 6.94 7.78 16.11
CA LYS A 48 7.00 6.40 16.64
C LYS A 48 5.64 5.69 16.59
N GLU A 49 4.56 6.41 16.86
CA GLU A 49 3.20 5.85 16.74
C GLU A 49 2.84 5.54 15.28
N LEU A 50 3.17 6.43 14.35
CA LEU A 50 2.98 6.21 12.91
C LEU A 50 3.82 5.04 12.39
N GLU A 51 5.06 4.90 12.86
CA GLU A 51 5.92 3.76 12.55
C GLU A 51 5.32 2.44 13.04
N LYS A 52 4.80 2.41 14.26
CA LYS A 52 4.11 1.23 14.80
C LYS A 52 2.88 0.85 13.98
N ILE A 53 2.06 1.84 13.60
CA ILE A 53 0.91 1.63 12.72
C ILE A 53 1.36 1.07 11.36
N PHE A 54 2.41 1.64 10.78
CA PHE A 54 2.94 1.23 9.50
C PHE A 54 3.39 -0.25 9.50
N TYR A 55 4.19 -0.67 10.48
CA TYR A 55 4.63 -2.07 10.56
C TYR A 55 3.49 -3.02 10.92
N GLY A 56 2.55 -2.61 11.77
CA GLY A 56 1.33 -3.38 12.04
C GLY A 56 0.53 -3.62 10.74
N ASN A 57 0.40 -2.58 9.91
CA ASN A 57 -0.26 -2.67 8.62
C ASN A 57 0.49 -3.59 7.64
N ILE A 58 1.82 -3.53 7.57
CA ILE A 58 2.61 -4.44 6.73
C ILE A 58 2.30 -5.89 7.08
N VAL A 59 2.35 -6.25 8.37
CA VAL A 59 2.08 -7.63 8.82
C VAL A 59 0.66 -8.06 8.45
N ALA A 60 -0.32 -7.19 8.68
CA ALA A 60 -1.73 -7.49 8.36
C ALA A 60 -1.94 -7.69 6.85
N TYR A 61 -1.39 -6.80 6.02
CA TYR A 61 -1.51 -6.90 4.58
C TYR A 61 -0.76 -8.11 4.01
N ASP A 62 0.45 -8.39 4.49
CA ASP A 62 1.24 -9.55 4.04
C ASP A 62 0.51 -10.86 4.32
N ALA A 63 -0.12 -11.00 5.48
CA ALA A 63 -0.92 -12.17 5.84
C ALA A 63 -2.19 -12.28 4.97
N ALA A 64 -2.84 -11.16 4.66
CA ALA A 64 -4.10 -11.13 3.94
C ALA A 64 -3.99 -11.44 2.44
N ILE A 65 -2.78 -11.41 1.86
CA ILE A 65 -2.55 -11.73 0.44
C ILE A 65 -1.91 -13.10 0.21
N LEU A 66 -1.70 -13.88 1.27
CA LEU A 66 -1.22 -15.26 1.13
C LEU A 66 -2.25 -16.12 0.39
N PRO A 67 -1.82 -17.12 -0.39
CA PRO A 67 -2.74 -18.05 -1.07
C PRO A 67 -3.71 -18.76 -0.11
N GLU A 68 -3.30 -18.97 1.13
CA GLU A 68 -4.07 -19.64 2.18
C GLU A 68 -5.01 -18.69 2.95
N ALA A 69 -4.97 -17.39 2.68
CA ALA A 69 -5.84 -16.41 3.31
C ALA A 69 -7.30 -16.62 2.89
N LYS A 70 -8.23 -16.25 3.78
CA LYS A 70 -9.67 -16.28 3.45
C LYS A 70 -9.97 -15.27 2.33
N PRO A 71 -10.94 -15.56 1.44
CA PRO A 71 -11.25 -14.68 0.30
C PRO A 71 -11.57 -13.22 0.66
N ASP A 72 -12.08 -12.98 1.86
CA ASP A 72 -12.47 -11.67 2.38
C ASP A 72 -11.40 -11.02 3.29
N GLU A 73 -10.30 -11.71 3.61
CA GLU A 73 -9.31 -11.22 4.58
C GLU A 73 -8.69 -9.89 4.15
N LEU A 74 -8.29 -9.77 2.87
CA LEU A 74 -7.75 -8.52 2.35
C LEU A 74 -8.77 -7.38 2.38
N GLN A 75 -10.04 -7.67 2.11
CA GLN A 75 -11.11 -6.67 2.19
C GLN A 75 -11.29 -6.18 3.62
N ASN A 76 -11.29 -7.11 4.59
CA ASN A 76 -11.41 -6.79 6.01
C ASN A 76 -10.20 -5.99 6.53
N VAL A 77 -8.98 -6.30 6.08
CA VAL A 77 -7.78 -5.54 6.47
C VAL A 77 -7.77 -4.15 5.82
N ILE A 78 -8.12 -4.02 4.54
CA ILE A 78 -8.25 -2.71 3.87
C ILE A 78 -9.32 -1.86 4.56
N TRP A 79 -10.47 -2.44 4.89
CA TRP A 79 -11.52 -1.76 5.65
C TRP A 79 -10.97 -1.17 6.95
N ARG A 80 -10.40 -2.02 7.81
CA ARG A 80 -9.87 -1.63 9.12
C ARG A 80 -8.81 -0.52 9.04
N ASN A 81 -7.97 -0.54 8.00
CA ASN A 81 -6.80 0.34 7.93
C ASN A 81 -7.00 1.60 7.09
N VAL A 82 -8.03 1.66 6.24
CA VAL A 82 -8.21 2.74 5.25
C VAL A 82 -9.59 3.40 5.32
N PHE A 83 -10.64 2.63 5.60
CA PHE A 83 -12.03 3.11 5.48
C PHE A 83 -12.78 3.18 6.82
N SER A 84 -12.35 2.41 7.82
CA SER A 84 -12.97 2.38 9.14
C SER A 84 -12.41 3.49 10.02
N ASP A 85 -13.28 4.44 10.39
CA ASP A 85 -12.98 5.48 11.38
C ASP A 85 -13.46 5.11 12.80
N ASP A 86 -14.30 4.08 12.93
CA ASP A 86 -14.98 3.69 14.18
C ASP A 86 -14.56 2.33 14.76
N GLY A 87 -13.66 1.62 14.07
CA GLY A 87 -13.14 0.32 14.51
C GLY A 87 -14.08 -0.86 14.25
N THR A 88 -15.12 -0.67 13.43
CA THR A 88 -15.97 -1.78 12.98
C THR A 88 -15.17 -2.82 12.20
N LEU A 89 -15.51 -4.10 12.39
CA LEU A 89 -14.71 -5.21 11.86
C LEU A 89 -15.01 -5.54 10.39
N THR A 90 -16.13 -5.06 9.87
CA THR A 90 -16.65 -5.40 8.53
C THR A 90 -17.20 -4.16 7.82
N PRO A 91 -17.08 -4.06 6.48
CA PRO A 91 -17.57 -2.91 5.74
C PRO A 91 -19.08 -2.72 5.89
N ASN A 92 -19.51 -1.48 6.09
CA ASN A 92 -20.90 -1.08 5.94
C ASN A 92 -21.28 -1.00 4.44
N ASP A 93 -22.57 -1.12 4.12
CA ASP A 93 -23.10 -1.24 2.75
C ASP A 93 -22.52 -0.20 1.74
N PRO A 94 -22.40 1.11 2.08
CA PRO A 94 -21.84 2.11 1.16
C PRO A 94 -20.35 1.95 0.86
N ALA A 95 -19.57 1.38 1.78
CA ALA A 95 -18.12 1.22 1.64
C ALA A 95 -17.71 -0.10 1.00
N LEU A 96 -18.65 -1.05 0.86
CA LEU A 96 -18.37 -2.37 0.33
C LEU A 96 -17.76 -2.32 -1.08
N LEU A 97 -18.36 -1.51 -1.98
CA LEU A 97 -17.88 -1.37 -3.36
C LEU A 97 -16.46 -0.77 -3.44
N PRO A 98 -16.15 0.37 -2.78
CA PRO A 98 -14.78 0.90 -2.71
C PRO A 98 -13.76 -0.09 -2.13
N VAL A 99 -14.09 -0.78 -1.03
CA VAL A 99 -13.19 -1.76 -0.39
C VAL A 99 -12.89 -2.92 -1.34
N GLN A 100 -13.91 -3.46 -2.02
CA GLN A 100 -13.73 -4.51 -3.01
C GLN A 100 -12.91 -4.03 -4.22
N ALA A 101 -13.14 -2.81 -4.69
CA ALA A 101 -12.37 -2.23 -5.79
C ALA A 101 -10.89 -2.09 -5.42
N MET A 102 -10.60 -1.58 -4.23
CA MET A 102 -9.23 -1.45 -3.73
C MET A 102 -8.57 -2.82 -3.52
N SER A 103 -9.29 -3.81 -2.99
CA SER A 103 -8.81 -5.19 -2.84
C SER A 103 -8.45 -5.82 -4.19
N ARG A 104 -9.31 -5.68 -5.21
CA ARG A 104 -9.01 -6.15 -6.58
C ARG A 104 -7.79 -5.45 -7.17
N TYR A 105 -7.67 -4.14 -6.98
CA TYR A 105 -6.52 -3.37 -7.42
C TYR A 105 -5.23 -3.87 -6.76
N VAL A 106 -5.22 -4.01 -5.43
CA VAL A 106 -4.06 -4.52 -4.68
C VAL A 106 -3.63 -5.91 -5.17
N HIS A 107 -4.57 -6.86 -5.35
CA HIS A 107 -4.22 -8.17 -5.89
C HIS A 107 -3.61 -8.09 -7.29
N ARG A 108 -4.18 -7.26 -8.17
CA ARG A 108 -3.68 -7.08 -9.53
C ARG A 108 -2.27 -6.49 -9.53
N GLU A 109 -2.05 -5.41 -8.77
CA GLU A 109 -0.74 -4.75 -8.71
C GLU A 109 0.33 -5.63 -8.06
N THR A 110 -0.01 -6.42 -7.03
CA THR A 110 0.92 -7.43 -6.47
C THR A 110 1.37 -8.42 -7.55
N LYS A 111 0.44 -8.92 -8.36
CA LYS A 111 0.76 -9.85 -9.46
C LYS A 111 1.55 -9.18 -10.59
N CYS A 112 1.22 -7.93 -10.93
CA CYS A 112 1.98 -7.17 -11.92
C CYS A 112 3.43 -6.93 -11.45
N LEU A 113 3.61 -6.54 -10.18
CA LEU A 113 4.93 -6.35 -9.59
C LEU A 113 5.74 -7.65 -9.55
N SER A 114 5.14 -8.79 -9.19
CA SER A 114 5.84 -10.08 -9.19
C SER A 114 6.31 -10.51 -10.59
N LEU A 115 5.65 -10.03 -11.64
CA LEU A 115 6.03 -10.27 -13.04
C LEU A 115 7.00 -9.20 -13.59
N THR A 116 7.25 -8.12 -12.84
CA THR A 116 8.14 -7.04 -13.26
C THR A 116 9.59 -7.44 -13.01
N ASP A 117 10.43 -7.27 -14.04
CA ASP A 117 11.84 -7.59 -13.99
C ASP A 117 12.59 -6.83 -12.88
N LYS A 118 13.56 -7.50 -12.26
CA LYS A 118 14.36 -6.92 -11.16
C LYS A 118 15.03 -5.61 -11.59
N ALA A 119 15.61 -5.54 -12.79
CA ALA A 119 16.30 -4.33 -13.24
C ALA A 119 15.32 -3.16 -13.42
N ALA A 120 14.09 -3.43 -13.88
CA ALA A 120 13.03 -2.43 -13.98
C ALA A 120 12.58 -1.94 -12.59
N VAL A 121 12.41 -2.84 -11.61
CA VAL A 121 12.07 -2.46 -10.22
C VAL A 121 13.19 -1.59 -9.60
N PHE A 122 14.46 -2.01 -9.74
CA PHE A 122 15.61 -1.35 -9.12
C PHE A 122 15.92 0.02 -9.76
N SER A 123 15.66 0.18 -11.05
CA SER A 123 15.81 1.46 -11.75
C SER A 123 14.59 2.39 -11.59
N GLY A 124 13.51 1.92 -10.95
CA GLY A 124 12.26 2.66 -10.85
C GLY A 124 11.48 2.75 -12.17
N ASN A 125 11.86 1.98 -13.19
CA ASN A 125 11.21 1.96 -14.51
C ASN A 125 10.00 1.02 -14.54
N PHE A 126 9.04 1.27 -13.65
CA PHE A 126 7.76 0.57 -13.62
C PHE A 126 6.66 1.56 -13.21
N MET A 127 5.41 1.20 -13.48
CA MET A 127 4.27 2.00 -13.04
C MET A 127 3.18 1.09 -12.51
N PHE A 128 2.44 1.61 -11.54
CA PHE A 128 1.15 1.05 -11.18
C PHE A 128 0.12 1.39 -12.25
N THR A 129 -0.94 0.60 -12.32
CA THR A 129 -2.00 0.86 -13.28
C THR A 129 -2.77 2.13 -12.93
N SER A 130 -3.04 2.97 -13.94
CA SER A 130 -3.87 4.16 -13.74
C SER A 130 -5.29 3.80 -13.32
N LEU A 131 -5.83 4.58 -12.38
CA LEU A 131 -7.23 4.51 -11.95
C LEU A 131 -8.16 5.36 -12.84
N GLU A 132 -7.62 6.14 -13.76
CA GLU A 132 -8.40 6.96 -14.68
C GLU A 132 -9.00 6.11 -15.80
N GLU A 133 -10.31 6.27 -16.04
CA GLU A 133 -10.93 5.76 -17.25
C GLU A 133 -10.37 6.51 -18.46
N LYS A 134 -9.67 5.81 -19.35
CA LYS A 134 -9.51 6.34 -20.71
C LYS A 134 -10.91 6.45 -21.31
N PRO A 135 -11.33 7.61 -21.84
CA PRO A 135 -12.59 7.69 -22.55
C PRO A 135 -12.56 6.62 -23.65
N VAL A 136 -13.56 5.75 -23.67
CA VAL A 136 -13.78 4.84 -24.78
C VAL A 136 -13.98 5.72 -26.00
N GLY A 137 -12.93 5.90 -26.79
CA GLY A 137 -12.99 6.61 -28.05
C GLY A 137 -13.99 5.86 -28.92
N PHE A 138 -15.20 6.41 -29.07
CA PHE A 138 -16.09 6.02 -30.14
C PHE A 138 -15.37 6.37 -31.43
N ALA A 139 -14.73 5.36 -32.04
CA ALA A 139 -14.35 5.40 -33.43
C ALA A 139 -15.65 5.53 -34.23
N SER A 140 -16.02 6.78 -34.55
CA SER A 140 -17.05 7.04 -35.54
C SER A 140 -16.48 6.60 -36.88
N LYS A 141 -17.06 5.53 -37.43
CA LYS A 141 -16.97 5.21 -38.85
C LYS A 141 -17.87 6.16 -39.63
#